data_AF-A0A847HW54-F1
#
_entry.id   AF-A0A847HW54-F1
#
_cell.length_a   1.000
_cell.length_b   1.000
_cell.length_c   1.000
_cell.angle_alpha   90.00
_cell.angle_beta   90.00
_cell.angle_gamma   90.00
#
_symmetry.space_group_name_H-M   'P 1'
#
loop_
_entity.id
_entity.type
_entity.pdbx_description
1 polymer ?
#
loop_
_entity_poly.entity_id
_entity_poly.type
_entity_poly.pdbx_seq_one_letter_code
_entity_poly.pdbx_strand_id
1 'polypeptide(L)'
;MSHQHGRPSHGLTGVYLRPLPDELVPARHSAGARMRARQLQAFLRPLHAVAAPVLEPSGELTLVVAGQGDWRRLCSYAYGLPFTRNGPGERAAIMAAADYQPRFLRRFDELMLEAGRAGVRAPAQVEEFVDLMVGHEWGHAIGNLSGLRTRVKWLDELIASYLFVAALHAAGQEALLARLGAWVELQLAGGAPAAGDLADFEYPRTRAGWTKLLWYQGVFTERALELAPRRGWSFPLELREALPAADRGELARALVAVEPSFKPWFAVFGRPKG
;
A
#
# COMPACT_ATOMS: atom_id res chain seq x y z
N MET A 1 -2.29 27.53 41.49
CA MET A 1 -1.78 26.25 40.95
C MET A 1 -2.93 25.51 40.32
N SER A 2 -3.14 25.67 39.01
CA SER A 2 -4.20 24.99 38.27
C SER A 2 -3.56 24.05 37.26
N HIS A 3 -3.71 22.74 37.50
CA HIS A 3 -3.33 21.71 36.55
C HIS A 3 -4.29 21.74 35.36
N GLN A 4 -3.91 22.42 34.28
CA GLN A 4 -4.53 22.21 32.97
C GLN A 4 -4.03 20.88 32.40
N HIS A 5 -4.87 19.85 32.48
CA HIS A 5 -4.73 18.67 31.63
C HIS A 5 -5.09 19.08 30.20
N GLY A 6 -4.07 19.44 29.41
CA GLY A 6 -4.20 19.62 27.98
C GLY A 6 -4.66 18.31 27.34
N ARG A 7 -5.91 18.27 26.87
CA ARG A 7 -6.40 17.19 26.02
C ARG A 7 -5.62 17.23 24.69
N PRO A 8 -4.99 16.14 24.24
CA PRO A 8 -4.43 16.10 22.89
C PRO A 8 -5.60 16.11 21.89
N SER A 9 -5.69 17.17 21.10
CA SER A 9 -6.67 17.34 20.04
C SER A 9 -6.21 16.64 18.75
N HIS A 10 -6.57 15.38 18.51
CA HIS A 10 -6.23 14.71 17.22
C HIS A 10 -7.28 13.69 16.74
N GLY A 11 -7.77 13.90 15.51
CA GLY A 11 -8.16 12.98 14.40
C GLY A 11 -8.77 11.57 14.60
N LEU A 12 -8.99 11.09 15.82
CA LEU A 12 -9.66 9.83 16.17
C LEU A 12 -10.68 10.11 17.28
N THR A 13 -11.43 11.20 17.15
CA THR A 13 -12.39 11.63 18.16
C THR A 13 -13.60 10.69 18.17
N GLY A 14 -14.06 10.29 19.36
CA GLY A 14 -15.28 9.47 19.53
C GLY A 14 -15.09 7.95 19.53
N VAL A 15 -13.87 7.46 19.44
CA VAL A 15 -13.55 6.02 19.58
C VAL A 15 -12.37 5.83 20.53
N TYR A 16 -12.53 4.97 21.55
CA TYR A 16 -11.42 4.55 22.40
C TYR A 16 -10.73 3.32 21.79
N LEU A 17 -9.52 3.51 21.28
CA LEU A 17 -8.66 2.44 20.81
C LEU A 17 -7.58 2.14 21.86
N ARG A 18 -7.40 0.86 22.17
CA ARG A 18 -6.40 0.40 23.14
C ARG A 18 -5.00 0.46 22.53
N PRO A 19 -3.99 0.97 23.24
CA PRO A 19 -2.63 0.97 22.73
C PRO A 19 -2.03 -0.44 22.76
N LEU A 20 -1.20 -0.73 21.77
CA LEU A 20 -0.29 -1.87 21.70
C LEU A 20 1.09 -1.30 21.37
N PRO A 21 1.92 -1.05 22.39
CA PRO A 21 3.20 -0.36 22.21
C PRO A 21 4.20 -1.23 21.44
N ASP A 22 4.98 -0.57 20.59
CA ASP A 22 6.19 -1.05 19.94
C ASP A 22 6.99 0.20 19.55
N GLU A 23 8.32 0.13 19.60
CA GLU A 23 9.20 1.29 19.36
C GLU A 23 9.24 1.71 17.90
N LEU A 24 9.01 0.77 16.97
CA LEU A 24 9.14 0.99 15.54
C LEU A 24 7.77 1.16 14.88
N VAL A 25 6.79 0.31 15.24
CA VAL A 25 5.46 0.33 14.64
C VAL A 25 4.41 0.33 15.75
N PRO A 26 4.22 1.44 16.49
CA PRO A 26 3.21 1.50 17.53
C PRO A 26 1.82 1.25 16.94
N ALA A 27 0.98 0.51 17.68
CA ALA A 27 -0.34 0.12 17.21
C ALA A 27 -1.45 0.55 18.17
N ARG A 28 -2.65 0.72 17.63
CA ARG A 28 -3.90 0.96 18.36
C ARG A 28 -4.98 0.04 17.83
N HIS A 29 -5.83 -0.49 18.71
CA HIS A 29 -6.82 -1.47 18.29
C HIS A 29 -8.17 -1.37 19.02
N SER A 30 -9.23 -1.80 18.33
CA SER A 30 -10.57 -1.97 18.92
C SER A 30 -10.58 -3.06 20.01
N ALA A 31 -11.62 -3.06 20.85
CA ALA A 31 -11.86 -4.19 21.75
C ALA A 31 -11.98 -5.50 20.95
N GLY A 32 -11.35 -6.57 21.41
CA GLY A 32 -11.31 -7.87 20.71
C GLY A 32 -10.24 -7.98 19.60
N ALA A 33 -9.72 -6.87 19.08
CA ALA A 33 -8.79 -6.87 17.94
C ALA A 33 -7.30 -7.01 18.32
N ARG A 34 -6.97 -7.31 19.57
CA ARG A 34 -5.57 -7.31 20.07
C ARG A 34 -4.67 -8.28 19.31
N MET A 35 -5.15 -9.52 19.10
CA MET A 35 -4.35 -10.55 18.42
C MET A 35 -4.09 -10.16 16.97
N ARG A 36 -5.13 -9.67 16.28
CA ARG A 36 -5.00 -9.17 14.92
C ARG A 36 -4.02 -8.02 14.80
N ALA A 37 -4.07 -7.07 15.74
CA ALA A 37 -3.11 -5.97 15.80
C ALA A 37 -1.67 -6.45 16.00
N ARG A 38 -1.44 -7.45 16.86
CA ARG A 38 -0.12 -8.06 17.04
C ARG A 38 0.38 -8.74 15.77
N GLN A 39 -0.48 -9.48 15.07
CA GLN A 39 -0.12 -10.14 13.82
C GLN A 39 0.34 -9.12 12.76
N LEU A 40 -0.46 -8.08 12.52
CA LEU A 40 -0.13 -7.05 11.55
C LEU A 40 1.08 -6.20 11.97
N GLN A 41 1.22 -5.90 13.26
CA GLN A 41 2.41 -5.23 13.79
C GLN A 41 3.67 -6.09 13.57
N ALA A 42 3.60 -7.40 13.83
CA ALA A 42 4.73 -8.32 13.61
C ALA A 42 5.10 -8.44 12.12
N PHE A 43 4.13 -8.34 11.22
CA PHE A 43 4.37 -8.28 9.77
C PHE A 43 5.06 -6.98 9.35
N LEU A 44 4.62 -5.82 9.84
CA LEU A 44 5.17 -4.52 9.43
C LEU A 44 6.50 -4.17 10.08
N ARG A 45 6.73 -4.63 11.32
CA ARG A 45 7.93 -4.29 12.10
C ARG A 45 9.25 -4.57 11.37
N PRO A 46 9.51 -5.76 10.78
CA PRO A 46 10.76 -6.00 10.06
C PRO A 46 10.91 -5.09 8.84
N LEU A 47 9.83 -4.77 8.12
CA LEU A 47 9.85 -3.85 6.98
C LEU A 47 10.27 -2.45 7.42
N HIS A 48 9.68 -1.96 8.52
CA HIS A 48 10.00 -0.64 9.05
C HIS A 48 11.43 -0.59 9.61
N ALA A 49 11.88 -1.65 10.29
CA ALA A 49 13.23 -1.72 10.87
C ALA A 49 14.34 -1.56 9.82
N VAL A 50 14.16 -2.12 8.62
CA VAL A 50 15.17 -2.02 7.54
C VAL A 50 15.05 -0.72 6.74
N ALA A 51 13.85 -0.15 6.64
CA ALA A 51 13.61 1.04 5.82
C ALA A 51 13.87 2.35 6.57
N ALA A 52 13.49 2.43 7.86
CA ALA A 52 13.55 3.68 8.62
C ALA A 52 14.97 4.30 8.71
N PRO A 53 16.05 3.52 8.92
CA PRO A 53 17.41 4.08 8.95
C PRO A 53 17.88 4.64 7.60
N VAL A 54 17.25 4.25 6.49
CA VAL A 54 17.66 4.66 5.14
C VAL A 54 16.80 5.81 4.62
N LEU A 55 15.49 5.72 4.85
CA LEU A 55 14.52 6.70 4.37
C LEU A 55 14.35 7.89 5.32
N GLU A 56 14.73 7.74 6.59
CA GLU A 56 14.69 8.80 7.61
C GLU A 56 13.33 9.53 7.64
N PRO A 57 12.22 8.80 7.92
CA PRO A 57 10.89 9.42 7.93
C PRO A 57 10.84 10.54 8.97
N SER A 58 10.34 11.71 8.59
CA SER A 58 10.33 12.89 9.47
C SER A 58 9.29 12.81 10.60
N GLY A 59 8.36 11.87 10.51
CA GLY A 59 7.18 11.83 11.37
C GLY A 59 6.80 10.47 11.93
N GLU A 60 5.66 10.44 12.62
CA GLU A 60 5.18 9.26 13.35
C GLU A 60 4.31 8.36 12.46
N LEU A 61 4.66 7.08 12.43
CA LEU A 61 3.84 6.01 11.87
C LEU A 61 3.01 5.35 12.98
N THR A 62 1.74 5.02 12.71
CA THR A 62 0.93 4.20 13.63
C THR A 62 0.07 3.19 12.86
N LEU A 63 -0.02 1.96 13.36
CA LEU A 63 -0.98 0.97 12.88
C LEU A 63 -2.31 1.10 13.67
N VAL A 64 -3.44 1.20 12.97
CA VAL A 64 -4.77 1.22 13.58
C VAL A 64 -5.57 0.01 13.10
N VAL A 65 -5.89 -0.90 14.01
CA VAL A 65 -6.71 -2.10 13.72
C VAL A 65 -8.09 -1.95 14.34
N ALA A 66 -9.06 -1.60 13.50
CA ALA A 66 -10.41 -1.30 13.95
C ALA A 66 -11.40 -2.41 13.60
N GLY A 67 -12.29 -2.74 14.53
CA GLY A 67 -13.48 -3.54 14.24
C GLY A 67 -14.54 -2.71 13.52
N GLN A 68 -15.55 -3.36 12.95
CA GLN A 68 -16.53 -2.70 12.07
C GLN A 68 -17.30 -1.53 12.71
N GLY A 69 -17.60 -1.61 14.01
CA GLY A 69 -18.28 -0.52 14.75
C GLY A 69 -17.43 0.74 14.83
N ASP A 70 -16.17 0.57 15.24
CA ASP A 70 -15.20 1.66 15.37
C ASP A 70 -14.78 2.19 14.00
N TRP A 71 -14.54 1.33 13.02
CA TRP A 71 -14.18 1.72 11.65
C TRP A 71 -15.14 2.73 11.05
N ARG A 72 -16.46 2.50 11.19
CA ARG A 72 -17.51 3.43 10.70
C ARG A 72 -17.50 4.79 11.38
N ARG A 73 -16.98 4.87 12.61
CA ARG A 73 -16.80 6.13 13.33
C ARG A 73 -15.48 6.81 12.95
N LEU A 74 -14.48 6.03 12.58
CA LEU A 74 -13.16 6.53 12.20
C LEU A 74 -13.11 7.02 10.74
N CYS A 75 -13.83 6.38 9.81
CA CYS A 75 -13.80 6.73 8.39
C CYS A 75 -15.07 6.29 7.63
N SER A 76 -15.24 6.84 6.42
CA SER A 76 -16.35 6.52 5.51
C SER A 76 -16.03 5.41 4.51
N TYR A 77 -14.80 4.89 4.50
CA TYR A 77 -14.41 3.79 3.61
C TYR A 77 -15.12 2.48 3.96
N ALA A 78 -15.33 1.64 2.96
CA ALA A 78 -15.88 0.31 3.18
C ALA A 78 -14.97 -0.50 4.12
N TYR A 79 -15.57 -1.14 5.12
CA TYR A 79 -14.85 -1.98 6.07
C TYR A 79 -14.19 -3.18 5.38
N GLY A 80 -12.89 -3.38 5.61
CA GLY A 80 -12.13 -4.53 5.11
C GLY A 80 -10.84 -4.13 4.42
N LEU A 81 -10.92 -3.27 3.40
CA LEU A 81 -9.75 -2.86 2.61
C LEU A 81 -8.85 -1.93 3.44
N PRO A 82 -7.56 -2.25 3.64
CA PRO A 82 -6.67 -1.35 4.33
C PRO A 82 -6.45 -0.07 3.51
N PHE A 83 -6.11 1.01 4.21
CA PHE A 83 -5.76 2.28 3.57
C PHE A 83 -4.84 3.12 4.47
N THR A 84 -4.07 3.99 3.84
CA THR A 84 -3.25 4.97 4.54
C THR A 84 -4.02 6.25 4.79
N ARG A 85 -3.98 6.73 6.03
CA ARG A 85 -4.50 8.04 6.41
C ARG A 85 -3.34 8.94 6.81
N ASN A 86 -3.16 10.03 6.07
CA ASN A 86 -2.28 11.12 6.47
C ASN A 86 -3.01 12.00 7.49
N GLY A 87 -2.37 12.23 8.64
CA GLY A 87 -2.88 13.09 9.70
C GLY A 87 -2.35 14.52 9.58
N PRO A 88 -2.85 15.45 10.41
CA PRO A 88 -2.20 16.75 10.60
C PRO A 88 -0.83 16.57 11.27
N GLY A 89 0.15 17.38 10.85
CA GLY A 89 1.55 17.21 11.19
C GLY A 89 2.22 16.10 10.38
N GLU A 90 3.47 15.77 10.71
CA GLU A 90 4.20 14.65 10.10
C GLU A 90 3.71 13.34 10.74
N ARG A 91 2.51 12.90 10.36
CA ARG A 91 1.88 11.69 10.91
C ARG A 91 1.17 10.90 9.83
N ALA A 92 1.38 9.59 9.83
CA ALA A 92 0.66 8.66 8.98
C ALA A 92 0.11 7.48 9.79
N ALA A 93 -1.11 7.06 9.47
CA ALA A 93 -1.74 5.90 10.07
C ALA A 93 -2.09 4.87 9.00
N ILE A 94 -1.69 3.62 9.22
CA ILE A 94 -2.14 2.48 8.42
C ILE A 94 -3.42 1.96 9.05
N MET A 95 -4.53 2.04 8.34
CA MET A 95 -5.84 1.61 8.80
C MET A 95 -6.09 0.18 8.30
N ALA A 96 -6.33 -0.77 9.21
CA ALA A 96 -6.60 -2.16 8.90
C ALA A 96 -7.84 -2.68 9.63
N ALA A 97 -8.55 -3.62 9.01
CA ALA A 97 -9.72 -4.24 9.61
C ALA A 97 -9.33 -5.32 10.63
N ALA A 98 -10.12 -5.45 11.70
CA ALA A 98 -9.91 -6.49 12.71
C ALA A 98 -10.27 -7.90 12.19
N ASP A 99 -11.13 -7.97 11.17
CA ASP A 99 -11.56 -9.19 10.49
C ASP A 99 -11.99 -8.88 9.05
N TYR A 100 -12.22 -9.92 8.26
CA TYR A 100 -12.72 -9.80 6.90
C TYR A 100 -14.10 -10.40 6.78
N GLN A 101 -15.06 -9.57 6.34
CA GLN A 101 -16.43 -10.00 6.18
C GLN A 101 -16.59 -10.80 4.87
N PRO A 102 -17.35 -11.91 4.84
CA PRO A 102 -17.50 -12.73 3.63
C PRO A 102 -17.94 -11.92 2.40
N ARG A 103 -18.83 -10.94 2.59
CA ARG A 103 -19.29 -10.04 1.52
C ARG A 103 -18.17 -9.18 0.90
N PHE A 104 -17.14 -8.85 1.67
CA PHE A 104 -15.98 -8.11 1.18
C PHE A 104 -15.07 -9.04 0.38
N LEU A 105 -14.83 -10.25 0.88
CA LEU A 105 -14.02 -11.27 0.22
C LEU A 105 -14.62 -11.71 -1.12
N ARG A 106 -15.95 -11.80 -1.23
CA ARG A 106 -16.63 -12.10 -2.50
C ARG A 106 -16.37 -11.10 -3.63
N ARG A 107 -15.84 -9.90 -3.32
CA ARG A 107 -15.44 -8.94 -4.37
C ARG A 107 -14.28 -9.47 -5.21
N PHE A 108 -13.53 -10.46 -4.72
CA PHE A 108 -12.42 -11.07 -5.44
C PHE A 108 -12.86 -12.26 -6.31
N ASP A 109 -14.10 -12.76 -6.18
CA ASP A 109 -14.57 -13.96 -6.88
C ASP A 109 -14.42 -13.86 -8.40
N GLU A 110 -14.73 -12.70 -8.98
CA GLU A 110 -14.59 -12.46 -10.43
C GLU A 110 -13.12 -12.56 -10.88
N LEU A 111 -12.20 -11.92 -10.15
CA LEU A 111 -10.76 -11.99 -10.42
C LEU A 111 -10.27 -13.46 -10.35
N MET A 112 -10.68 -14.16 -9.28
CA MET A 112 -10.34 -15.56 -9.04
C MET A 112 -10.86 -16.48 -10.16
N LEU A 113 -12.08 -16.25 -10.64
CA LEU A 113 -12.70 -17.01 -11.71
C LEU A 113 -11.97 -16.81 -13.04
N GLU A 114 -11.69 -15.56 -13.41
CA GLU A 114 -10.98 -15.26 -14.67
C GLU A 114 -9.53 -15.79 -14.64
N ALA A 115 -8.83 -15.65 -13.51
CA ALA A 115 -7.50 -16.24 -13.33
C ALA A 115 -7.55 -17.77 -13.48
N GLY A 116 -8.56 -18.42 -12.88
CA GLY A 116 -8.79 -19.85 -13.00
C GLY A 116 -9.03 -20.32 -14.44
N ARG A 117 -9.77 -19.55 -15.25
CA ARG A 117 -9.94 -19.81 -16.68
C ARG A 117 -8.63 -19.70 -17.46
N ALA A 118 -7.74 -18.82 -17.03
CA ALA A 118 -6.38 -18.69 -17.57
C ALA A 118 -5.40 -19.73 -17.01
N GLY A 119 -5.84 -20.66 -16.15
CA GLY A 119 -5.02 -21.72 -15.58
C GLY A 119 -4.24 -21.33 -14.33
N VAL A 120 -4.42 -20.11 -13.80
CA VAL A 120 -3.75 -19.60 -12.61
C VAL A 120 -4.64 -19.81 -11.37
N ARG A 121 -4.05 -20.29 -10.27
CA ARG A 121 -4.78 -20.57 -9.02
C ARG A 121 -4.35 -19.63 -7.89
N ALA A 122 -5.27 -19.37 -6.95
CA ALA A 122 -4.94 -18.67 -5.73
C ALA A 122 -3.78 -19.36 -5.00
N PRO A 123 -2.72 -18.64 -4.61
CA PRO A 123 -1.67 -19.22 -3.81
C PRO A 123 -2.12 -19.45 -2.36
N ALA A 124 -3.15 -18.75 -1.88
CA ALA A 124 -3.69 -18.83 -0.53
C ALA A 124 -5.14 -18.31 -0.46
N GLN A 125 -5.70 -18.20 0.75
CA GLN A 125 -6.98 -17.53 0.96
C GLN A 125 -6.87 -16.02 0.72
N VAL A 126 -7.95 -15.39 0.25
CA VAL A 126 -7.97 -13.97 -0.12
C VAL A 126 -7.60 -13.05 1.05
N GLU A 127 -7.91 -13.45 2.28
CA GLU A 127 -7.51 -12.76 3.50
C GLU A 127 -6.01 -12.49 3.55
N GLU A 128 -5.18 -13.45 3.11
CA GLU A 128 -3.73 -13.29 3.07
C GLU A 128 -3.31 -12.20 2.06
N PHE A 129 -3.98 -12.14 0.91
CA PHE A 129 -3.76 -11.06 -0.04
C PHE A 129 -4.09 -9.69 0.56
N VAL A 130 -5.19 -9.60 1.32
CA VAL A 130 -5.58 -8.36 1.99
C VAL A 130 -4.61 -8.00 3.13
N ASP A 131 -3.98 -8.99 3.78
CA ASP A 131 -2.90 -8.77 4.74
C ASP A 131 -1.66 -8.18 4.04
N LEU A 132 -1.28 -8.71 2.87
CA LEU A 132 -0.18 -8.16 2.06
C LEU A 132 -0.45 -6.72 1.63
N MET A 133 -1.71 -6.35 1.37
CA MET A 133 -2.09 -4.97 1.09
C MET A 133 -1.80 -4.01 2.25
N VAL A 134 -1.76 -4.48 3.50
CA VAL A 134 -1.29 -3.66 4.63
C VAL A 134 0.17 -3.24 4.46
N GLY A 135 1.00 -4.09 3.83
CA GLY A 135 2.39 -3.78 3.49
C GLY A 135 2.51 -2.72 2.39
N HIS A 136 1.63 -2.78 1.39
CA HIS A 136 1.52 -1.71 0.38
C HIS A 136 1.09 -0.37 1.02
N GLU A 137 0.12 -0.38 1.93
CA GLU A 137 -0.26 0.82 2.68
C GLU A 137 0.87 1.34 3.58
N TRP A 138 1.67 0.44 4.15
CA TRP A 138 2.91 0.84 4.80
C TRP A 138 3.86 1.57 3.84
N GLY A 139 3.96 1.14 2.58
CA GLY A 139 4.69 1.82 1.52
C GLY A 139 4.19 3.25 1.27
N HIS A 140 2.87 3.46 1.20
CA HIS A 140 2.28 4.80 1.13
C HIS A 140 2.63 5.66 2.34
N ALA A 141 2.48 5.10 3.55
CA ALA A 141 2.73 5.82 4.79
C ALA A 141 4.20 6.25 4.90
N ILE A 142 5.14 5.33 4.68
CA ILE A 142 6.57 5.63 4.79
C ILE A 142 7.04 6.53 3.65
N GLY A 143 6.53 6.35 2.42
CA GLY A 143 6.83 7.23 1.30
C GLY A 143 6.40 8.67 1.56
N ASN A 144 5.20 8.87 2.11
CA ASN A 144 4.72 10.20 2.48
C ASN A 144 5.59 10.85 3.57
N LEU A 145 5.95 10.10 4.61
CA LEU A 145 6.79 10.58 5.71
C LEU A 145 8.25 10.82 5.30
N SER A 146 8.69 10.29 4.15
CA SER A 146 10.07 10.39 3.66
C SER A 146 10.19 11.33 2.45
N GLY A 147 9.17 12.15 2.16
CA GLY A 147 9.21 13.14 1.07
C GLY A 147 9.03 12.57 -0.34
N LEU A 148 8.58 11.33 -0.49
CA LEU A 148 8.43 10.64 -1.79
C LEU A 148 7.06 10.84 -2.45
N ARG A 149 6.19 11.66 -1.86
CA ARG A 149 4.85 11.88 -2.41
C ARG A 149 4.90 12.76 -3.65
N THR A 150 4.42 12.24 -4.78
CA THR A 150 4.46 12.92 -6.08
C THR A 150 3.16 13.62 -6.45
N ARG A 151 2.03 13.21 -5.82
CA ARG A 151 0.66 13.64 -6.16
C ARG A 151 0.21 13.23 -7.57
N VAL A 152 0.96 12.35 -8.22
CA VAL A 152 0.55 11.61 -9.40
C VAL A 152 0.14 10.22 -8.94
N LYS A 153 -1.13 9.88 -9.09
CA LYS A 153 -1.73 8.72 -8.40
C LYS A 153 -1.05 7.43 -8.79
N TRP A 154 -0.85 7.19 -10.08
CA TRP A 154 -0.23 5.93 -10.51
C TRP A 154 1.21 5.80 -10.00
N LEU A 155 1.93 6.93 -9.92
CA LEU A 155 3.31 6.94 -9.46
C LEU A 155 3.39 6.74 -7.94
N ASP A 156 2.49 7.38 -7.18
CA ASP A 156 2.37 7.16 -5.73
C ASP A 156 2.07 5.66 -5.43
N GLU A 157 1.25 4.99 -6.24
CA GLU A 157 0.92 3.56 -6.10
C GLU A 157 2.09 2.63 -6.47
N LEU A 158 2.83 2.99 -7.51
CA LEU A 158 4.07 2.31 -7.88
C LEU A 158 5.12 2.46 -6.79
N ILE A 159 5.33 3.67 -6.25
CA ILE A 159 6.27 3.93 -5.17
C ILE A 159 5.89 3.13 -3.92
N ALA A 160 4.62 3.13 -3.54
CA ALA A 160 4.16 2.34 -2.40
C ALA A 160 4.45 0.84 -2.57
N SER A 161 4.17 0.30 -3.77
CA SER A 161 4.47 -1.10 -4.12
C SER A 161 5.98 -1.36 -4.12
N TYR A 162 6.78 -0.44 -4.66
CA TYR A 162 8.24 -0.51 -4.68
C TYR A 162 8.82 -0.55 -3.27
N LEU A 163 8.42 0.39 -2.41
CA LEU A 163 8.92 0.47 -1.03
C LEU A 163 8.59 -0.80 -0.25
N PHE A 164 7.39 -1.34 -0.43
CA PHE A 164 7.00 -2.61 0.18
C PHE A 164 7.90 -3.76 -0.27
N VAL A 165 8.10 -3.92 -1.58
CA VAL A 165 8.95 -4.99 -2.13
C VAL A 165 10.42 -4.82 -1.73
N ALA A 166 10.96 -3.60 -1.79
CA ALA A 166 12.33 -3.31 -1.38
C ALA A 166 12.56 -3.64 0.11
N ALA A 167 11.58 -3.31 0.97
CA ALA A 167 11.64 -3.65 2.39
C ALA A 167 11.56 -5.17 2.63
N LEU A 168 10.73 -5.90 1.88
CA LEU A 168 10.67 -7.36 1.97
C LEU A 168 12.02 -7.99 1.60
N HIS A 169 12.67 -7.54 0.52
CA HIS A 169 14.01 -8.00 0.14
C HIS A 169 15.04 -7.67 1.22
N ALA A 170 15.10 -6.41 1.69
CA ALA A 170 16.08 -6.00 2.68
C ALA A 170 15.88 -6.71 4.04
N ALA A 171 14.65 -7.11 4.36
CA ALA A 171 14.32 -7.91 5.54
C ALA A 171 14.46 -9.43 5.35
N GLY A 172 14.92 -9.90 4.18
CA GLY A 172 15.12 -11.33 3.88
C GLY A 172 13.83 -12.15 3.84
N GLN A 173 12.69 -11.52 3.51
CA GLN A 173 11.36 -12.15 3.56
C GLN A 173 11.03 -12.91 2.26
N GLU A 174 11.91 -13.81 1.83
CA GLU A 174 11.82 -14.52 0.54
C GLU A 174 10.50 -15.28 0.35
N ALA A 175 9.98 -15.92 1.40
CA ALA A 175 8.71 -16.63 1.32
C ALA A 175 7.52 -15.68 1.08
N LEU A 176 7.54 -14.47 1.65
CA LEU A 176 6.52 -13.45 1.42
C LEU A 176 6.67 -12.81 0.03
N LEU A 177 7.90 -12.64 -0.47
CA LEU A 177 8.15 -12.19 -1.84
C LEU A 177 7.60 -13.18 -2.87
N ALA A 178 7.89 -14.46 -2.71
CA ALA A 178 7.35 -15.51 -3.56
C ALA A 178 5.81 -15.54 -3.51
N ARG A 179 5.24 -15.36 -2.30
CA ARG A 179 3.79 -15.29 -2.12
C ARG A 179 3.17 -14.07 -2.81
N LEU A 180 3.78 -12.90 -2.67
CA LEU A 180 3.37 -11.67 -3.33
C LEU A 180 3.43 -11.83 -4.85
N GLY A 181 4.51 -12.43 -5.39
CA GLY A 181 4.65 -12.73 -6.81
C GLY A 181 3.54 -13.63 -7.34
N ALA A 182 3.18 -14.69 -6.62
CA ALA A 182 2.08 -15.57 -7.01
C ALA A 182 0.70 -14.86 -6.97
N TRP A 183 0.50 -13.94 -6.02
CA TRP A 183 -0.70 -13.08 -6.03
C TRP A 183 -0.70 -12.11 -7.21
N VAL A 184 0.45 -11.53 -7.57
CA VAL A 184 0.60 -10.67 -8.75
C VAL A 184 0.28 -11.43 -10.03
N GLU A 185 0.78 -12.66 -10.19
CA GLU A 185 0.44 -13.53 -11.34
C GLU A 185 -1.07 -13.71 -11.45
N LEU A 186 -1.75 -13.97 -10.32
CA LEU A 186 -3.19 -14.08 -10.27
C LEU A 186 -3.90 -12.77 -10.66
N GLN A 187 -3.44 -11.62 -10.15
CA GLN A 187 -4.00 -10.32 -10.48
C GLN A 187 -3.88 -9.99 -11.96
N LEU A 188 -2.73 -10.29 -12.57
CA LEU A 188 -2.49 -10.06 -13.98
C LEU A 188 -3.32 -10.98 -14.85
N ALA A 189 -3.40 -12.28 -14.52
CA ALA A 189 -4.20 -13.24 -15.24
C ALA A 189 -5.70 -12.95 -15.16
N GLY A 190 -6.23 -12.74 -13.95
CA GLY A 190 -7.65 -12.45 -13.74
C GLY A 190 -8.06 -11.04 -14.14
N GLY A 191 -7.12 -10.09 -14.10
CA GLY A 191 -7.34 -8.69 -14.44
C GLY A 191 -7.10 -8.35 -15.92
N ALA A 192 -6.50 -9.24 -16.70
CA ALA A 192 -6.17 -9.01 -18.11
C ALA A 192 -7.35 -8.50 -18.97
N PRO A 193 -8.61 -8.99 -18.82
CA PRO A 193 -9.75 -8.44 -19.56
C PRO A 193 -10.06 -6.98 -19.24
N ALA A 194 -9.61 -6.48 -18.09
CA ALA A 194 -9.78 -5.11 -17.63
C ALA A 194 -8.54 -4.23 -17.88
N ALA A 195 -7.51 -4.76 -18.54
CA ALA A 195 -6.30 -4.01 -18.89
C ALA A 195 -6.64 -2.71 -19.65
N GLY A 196 -5.86 -1.66 -19.40
CA GLY A 196 -6.11 -0.37 -20.02
C GLY A 196 -5.01 0.66 -19.82
N ASP A 197 -5.30 1.86 -20.32
CA ASP A 197 -4.35 2.99 -20.33
C ASP A 197 -4.12 3.52 -18.92
N LEU A 198 -2.88 3.91 -18.61
CA LEU A 198 -2.51 4.59 -17.37
C LEU A 198 -3.36 5.85 -17.13
N ALA A 199 -3.79 6.53 -18.19
CA ALA A 199 -4.69 7.68 -18.11
C ALA A 199 -6.04 7.34 -17.42
N ASP A 200 -6.57 6.13 -17.62
CA ASP A 200 -7.81 5.68 -16.99
C ASP A 200 -7.66 5.51 -15.47
N PHE A 201 -6.44 5.32 -14.98
CA PHE A 201 -6.16 5.26 -13.54
C PHE A 201 -6.21 6.66 -12.88
N GLU A 202 -5.78 7.69 -13.62
CA GLU A 202 -5.74 9.06 -13.13
C GLU A 202 -7.15 9.67 -12.99
N TYR A 203 -8.04 9.46 -13.97
CA TYR A 203 -9.37 10.10 -14.01
C TYR A 203 -10.48 9.28 -14.70
N PRO A 204 -11.68 9.14 -14.07
CA PRO A 204 -11.97 9.09 -12.64
C PRO A 204 -11.78 7.66 -12.12
N ARG A 205 -10.85 7.47 -11.18
CA ARG A 205 -10.56 6.19 -10.50
C ARG A 205 -11.80 5.47 -9.95
N THR A 206 -12.85 6.22 -9.56
CA THR A 206 -14.13 5.68 -9.09
C THR A 206 -14.92 4.94 -10.17
N ARG A 207 -14.57 5.11 -11.44
CA ARG A 207 -15.20 4.43 -12.59
C ARG A 207 -14.40 3.25 -13.13
N ALA A 208 -13.16 3.04 -12.70
CA ALA A 208 -12.30 1.97 -13.22
C ALA A 208 -12.87 0.57 -12.92
N GLY A 209 -13.69 0.43 -11.87
CA GLY A 209 -14.20 -0.86 -11.42
C GLY A 209 -13.16 -1.65 -10.62
N TRP A 210 -13.62 -2.60 -9.81
CA TRP A 210 -12.78 -3.33 -8.85
C TRP A 210 -11.68 -4.14 -9.53
N THR A 211 -12.03 -4.92 -10.56
CA THR A 211 -11.09 -5.77 -11.32
C THR A 211 -9.98 -4.98 -11.99
N LYS A 212 -10.30 -3.83 -12.58
CA LYS A 212 -9.30 -2.94 -13.19
C LYS A 212 -8.32 -2.36 -12.17
N LEU A 213 -8.81 -1.99 -10.98
CA LEU A 213 -7.94 -1.51 -9.90
C LEU A 213 -6.97 -2.60 -9.43
N LEU A 214 -7.45 -3.84 -9.32
CA LEU A 214 -6.59 -4.99 -8.98
C LEU A 214 -5.58 -5.27 -10.09
N TRP A 215 -5.95 -5.10 -11.36
CA TRP A 215 -5.01 -5.23 -12.48
C TRP A 215 -3.89 -4.18 -12.40
N TYR A 216 -4.20 -2.89 -12.22
CA TYR A 216 -3.17 -1.85 -12.06
C TYR A 216 -2.25 -2.14 -10.87
N GLN A 217 -2.81 -2.54 -9.72
CA GLN A 217 -2.01 -2.88 -8.55
C GLN A 217 -1.09 -4.08 -8.84
N GLY A 218 -1.57 -5.09 -9.57
CA GLY A 218 -0.74 -6.19 -10.08
C GLY A 218 0.41 -5.69 -10.95
N VAL A 219 0.14 -4.85 -11.95
CA VAL A 219 1.17 -4.29 -12.86
C VAL A 219 2.22 -3.45 -12.11
N PHE A 220 1.79 -2.61 -11.15
CA PHE A 220 2.72 -1.81 -10.35
C PHE A 220 3.57 -2.67 -9.42
N THR A 221 2.98 -3.72 -8.84
CA THR A 221 3.70 -4.64 -7.95
C THR A 221 4.64 -5.55 -8.75
N GLU A 222 4.26 -6.02 -9.93
CA GLU A 222 5.15 -6.72 -10.87
C GLU A 222 6.38 -5.87 -11.19
N ARG A 223 6.15 -4.59 -11.52
CA ARG A 223 7.24 -3.66 -11.79
C ARG A 223 8.15 -3.45 -10.58
N ALA A 224 7.58 -3.38 -9.38
CA ALA A 224 8.34 -3.32 -8.14
C ALA A 224 9.19 -4.59 -7.91
N LEU A 225 8.64 -5.78 -8.13
CA LEU A 225 9.34 -7.07 -8.04
C LEU A 225 10.50 -7.18 -9.02
N GLU A 226 10.39 -6.60 -10.22
CA GLU A 226 11.47 -6.57 -11.21
C GLU A 226 12.59 -5.57 -10.85
N LEU A 227 12.23 -4.45 -10.24
CA LEU A 227 13.14 -3.32 -10.04
C LEU A 227 13.89 -3.38 -8.70
N ALA A 228 13.18 -3.72 -7.62
CA ALA A 228 13.70 -3.68 -6.26
C ALA A 228 14.95 -4.55 -6.02
N PRO A 229 15.09 -5.78 -6.58
CA PRO A 229 16.31 -6.56 -6.42
C PRO A 229 17.57 -5.88 -6.97
N ARG A 230 17.42 -5.05 -8.01
CA ARG A 230 18.54 -4.38 -8.69
C ARG A 230 18.84 -3.02 -8.09
N ARG A 231 17.80 -2.27 -7.72
CA ARG A 231 17.94 -0.88 -7.27
C ARG A 231 17.93 -0.73 -5.76
N GLY A 232 17.33 -1.65 -5.01
CA GLY A 232 17.21 -1.59 -3.56
C GLY A 232 16.73 -0.21 -3.09
N TRP A 233 17.45 0.39 -2.15
CA TRP A 233 17.14 1.74 -1.66
C TRP A 233 17.66 2.88 -2.55
N SER A 234 18.47 2.61 -3.59
CA SER A 234 19.01 3.67 -4.45
C SER A 234 17.88 4.40 -5.20
N PHE A 235 16.93 3.64 -5.75
CA PHE A 235 15.81 4.22 -6.52
C PHE A 235 15.00 5.26 -5.72
N PRO A 236 14.45 4.95 -4.53
CA PRO A 236 13.70 5.94 -3.77
C PRO A 236 14.59 7.11 -3.31
N LEU A 237 15.86 6.89 -2.98
CA LEU A 237 16.76 7.98 -2.59
C LEU A 237 17.02 8.96 -3.74
N GLU A 238 17.35 8.45 -4.93
CA GLU A 238 17.55 9.26 -6.14
C GLU A 238 16.26 9.95 -6.57
N LEU A 239 15.11 9.28 -6.45
CA LEU A 239 13.81 9.89 -6.75
C LEU A 239 13.49 11.02 -5.76
N ARG A 240 13.80 10.85 -4.47
CA ARG A 240 13.61 11.89 -3.45
C ARG A 240 14.38 13.16 -3.78
N GLU A 241 15.62 13.03 -4.28
CA GLU A 241 16.45 14.17 -4.69
C GLU A 241 15.83 14.95 -5.87
N ALA A 242 15.03 14.28 -6.69
CA ALA A 242 14.32 14.90 -7.82
C ALA A 242 12.93 15.45 -7.44
N LEU A 243 12.55 15.40 -6.16
CA LEU A 243 11.25 15.87 -5.66
C LEU A 243 11.41 17.08 -4.70
N PRO A 244 10.40 17.97 -4.62
CA PRO A 244 9.20 18.01 -5.44
C PRO A 244 9.49 18.57 -6.83
N ALA A 245 8.91 17.97 -7.87
CA ALA A 245 8.95 18.53 -9.22
C ALA A 245 8.00 19.75 -9.34
N ALA A 246 8.35 20.75 -10.15
CA ALA A 246 7.53 21.93 -10.37
C ALA A 246 6.26 21.61 -11.19
N ASP A 247 6.36 20.67 -12.13
CA ASP A 247 5.25 20.22 -12.96
C ASP A 247 5.35 18.72 -13.36
N ARG A 248 4.29 18.22 -14.02
CA ARG A 248 4.20 16.82 -14.46
C ARG A 248 5.24 16.45 -15.51
N GLY A 249 5.62 17.39 -16.37
CA GLY A 249 6.64 17.17 -17.41
C GLY A 249 8.03 17.07 -16.82
N GLU A 250 8.37 17.91 -15.83
CA GLU A 250 9.59 17.79 -15.04
C GLU A 250 9.63 16.46 -14.28
N LEU A 251 8.54 16.10 -13.60
CA LEU A 251 8.44 14.81 -12.91
C LEU A 251 8.66 13.63 -13.87
N ALA A 252 8.06 13.67 -15.07
CA ALA A 252 8.25 12.62 -16.07
C ALA A 252 9.71 12.53 -16.55
N ARG A 253 10.37 13.68 -16.77
CA ARG A 253 11.80 13.72 -17.15
C ARG A 253 12.69 13.18 -16.03
N ALA A 254 12.44 13.61 -14.79
CA ALA A 254 13.15 13.17 -13.61
C ALA A 254 13.02 11.66 -13.41
N LEU A 255 11.79 11.13 -13.47
CA LEU A 255 11.53 9.70 -13.31
C LEU A 255 12.27 8.86 -14.35
N VAL A 256 12.25 9.30 -15.61
CA VAL A 256 12.95 8.62 -16.71
C VAL A 256 14.46 8.76 -16.60
N ALA A 257 14.97 9.84 -16.04
CA ALA A 257 16.40 10.01 -15.78
C ALA A 257 16.88 9.07 -14.66
N VAL A 258 16.12 8.98 -13.57
CA VAL A 258 16.39 8.10 -12.44
C VAL A 258 16.26 6.61 -12.84
N GLU A 259 15.25 6.26 -13.64
CA GLU A 259 15.04 4.90 -14.10
C GLU A 259 14.62 4.84 -15.58
N PRO A 260 15.59 4.79 -16.50
CA PRO A 260 15.34 4.79 -17.95
C PRO A 260 14.46 3.64 -18.43
N SER A 261 14.42 2.50 -17.71
CA SER A 261 13.61 1.36 -18.12
C SER A 261 12.09 1.59 -17.94
N PHE A 262 11.65 2.72 -17.35
CA PHE A 262 10.24 3.11 -17.41
C PHE A 262 9.75 3.42 -18.83
N LYS A 263 10.61 3.94 -19.71
CA LYS A 263 10.25 4.25 -21.10
C LYS A 263 9.62 3.06 -21.83
N PRO A 264 10.29 1.90 -21.94
CA PRO A 264 9.67 0.73 -22.56
C PRO A 264 8.54 0.13 -21.73
N TRP A 265 8.58 0.23 -20.40
CA TRP A 265 7.53 -0.32 -19.53
C TRP A 265 6.16 0.35 -19.75
N PHE A 266 6.11 1.65 -20.07
CA PHE A 266 4.84 2.33 -20.34
C PHE A 266 4.03 1.71 -21.50
N ALA A 267 4.67 0.93 -22.38
CA ALA A 267 3.97 0.18 -23.43
C ALA A 267 2.98 -0.87 -22.90
N VAL A 268 3.12 -1.31 -21.64
CA VAL A 268 2.18 -2.23 -20.97
C VAL A 268 0.75 -1.66 -20.93
N PHE A 269 0.62 -0.33 -20.83
CA PHE A 269 -0.67 0.34 -20.76
C PHE A 269 -1.29 0.66 -22.14
N GLY A 270 -0.63 0.28 -23.23
CA GLY A 270 -0.97 0.73 -24.60
C GLY A 270 -1.68 -0.27 -25.50
N ARG A 271 -2.16 -1.43 -25.01
CA ARG A 271 -2.87 -2.39 -25.88
C ARG A 271 -4.35 -2.01 -26.03
N PRO A 272 -4.83 -1.73 -27.26
CA PRO A 272 -6.23 -1.37 -27.49
C PRO A 272 -7.15 -2.55 -27.19
N LYS A 273 -8.37 -2.23 -26.74
CA LYS A 273 -9.50 -3.16 -26.77
C LYS A 273 -9.67 -3.62 -28.22
N GLY A 274 -9.46 -4.91 -28.46
CA GLY A 274 -9.97 -5.57 -29.68
C GLY A 274 -11.49 -5.54 -29.69
#